data_AF-A0A532UHM4-F1
#
_entry.id   AF-A0A532UHM4-F1
#
_cell.length_a   1.000
_cell.length_b   1.000
_cell.length_c   1.000
_cell.angle_alpha   90.00
_cell.angle_beta   90.00
_cell.angle_gamma   90.00
#
_symmetry.space_group_name_H-M   'P 1'
#
loop_
_entity.id
_entity.type
_entity.pdbx_description
1 polymer ?
#
loop_
_entity_poly.entity_id
_entity_poly.type
_entity_poly.pdbx_seq_one_letter_code
_entity_poly.pdbx_strand_id
1 'polypeptide(L)'
;MRKKKSPGTNPFKDFWRLVSPQDILSRAGMLMMKKSPRATLWTAGITSSGYLSGFLGLPGFTGLQAIAAPFVVGGGLFGIGAGITYIPRTISKRLTAIAEANDLNLMEDYRKAQVMQHLDVLWDKVFWYESDIRYTRDQRTAEREQIIADKKRISSRISGWDSGILERLGAKSEKDIDDIVMATMTARPLTDNMEKSREGYIISSIYALRHALPQSSQANQIGFRLNLYEDACDGAYFDRSDVKLFEQYIGNTTLTDIKNEVGFGRIDGIRQIAKKVSWKFWFYLVTRKIATGVGRAVKGLNERYGTDLFNSQVLLWPGEENAKWIDEFGGASEEVLKMRKSIIKGALGDDYENAVAMLDGMLLPCFEFATDLRLRYDPEYCDGSLDYVSEDRNIAVTNNVIGDLEAYGYRRKDIDRMRACATNARNDASAFMGHLETEKYRWLLDDRVALRAVKTMFHANRSGMNKLLDECSSTGDWAKIDLEIDRAAAQKQLYSDKLTGLRLHHQLTMMQIAGYKALAKELAYPDP
;
A
#
# COMPACT_ATOMS: atom_id res chain seq x y z
N MET A 1 -12.35 -10.29 -10.77
CA MET A 1 -11.14 -9.95 -11.54
C MET A 1 -10.07 -10.97 -11.22
N ARG A 2 -9.38 -11.53 -12.22
CA ARG A 2 -8.25 -12.43 -12.03
C ARG A 2 -7.08 -11.97 -12.88
N LYS A 3 -5.90 -11.86 -12.29
CA LYS A 3 -4.65 -11.60 -13.03
C LYS A 3 -4.31 -12.77 -13.97
N LYS A 4 -3.62 -12.47 -15.08
CA LYS A 4 -2.99 -13.52 -15.91
C LYS A 4 -1.94 -14.24 -15.07
N LYS A 5 -1.93 -15.58 -15.10
CA LYS A 5 -0.88 -16.33 -14.40
C LYS A 5 0.44 -16.08 -15.11
N SER A 6 1.45 -15.61 -14.39
CA SER A 6 2.80 -15.52 -14.93
C SER A 6 3.35 -16.95 -15.11
N PRO A 7 3.96 -17.28 -16.27
CA PRO A 7 4.39 -18.64 -16.58
C PRO A 7 5.37 -19.25 -15.55
N GLY A 8 6.10 -18.42 -14.79
CA GLY A 8 7.04 -18.86 -13.74
C GLY A 8 6.44 -19.05 -12.34
N THR A 9 5.17 -18.70 -12.11
CA THR A 9 4.60 -18.71 -10.74
C THR A 9 4.23 -20.11 -10.27
N ASN A 10 4.96 -20.60 -9.26
CA ASN A 10 4.63 -21.83 -8.57
C ASN A 10 4.48 -21.55 -7.06
N PRO A 11 3.23 -21.36 -6.59
CA PRO A 11 2.95 -21.01 -5.19
C PRO A 11 3.56 -21.97 -4.17
N PHE A 12 3.74 -23.24 -4.55
CA PHE A 12 4.38 -24.22 -3.70
C PHE A 12 5.89 -23.95 -3.60
N LYS A 13 6.57 -23.72 -4.73
CA LYS A 13 8.00 -23.35 -4.76
C LYS A 13 8.25 -22.06 -3.98
N ASP A 14 7.39 -21.05 -4.17
CA ASP A 14 7.48 -19.77 -3.47
C ASP A 14 7.25 -19.92 -1.96
N PHE A 15 6.28 -20.75 -1.57
CA PHE A 15 6.08 -21.12 -0.17
C PHE A 15 7.34 -21.75 0.43
N TRP A 16 7.94 -22.76 -0.20
CA TRP A 16 9.17 -23.39 0.31
C TRP A 16 10.37 -22.44 0.36
N ARG A 17 10.45 -21.45 -0.54
CA ARG A 17 11.51 -20.42 -0.50
C ARG A 17 11.36 -19.51 0.73
N LEU A 18 10.13 -19.09 1.03
CA LEU A 18 9.82 -18.18 2.12
C LEU A 18 9.77 -18.86 3.49
N VAL A 19 9.32 -20.10 3.52
CA VAL A 19 9.29 -20.93 4.73
C VAL A 19 10.72 -21.19 5.15
N SER A 20 11.07 -20.72 6.34
CA SER A 20 12.38 -21.03 6.88
C SER A 20 12.42 -22.52 7.24
N PRO A 21 13.60 -23.18 7.17
CA PRO A 21 13.78 -24.52 7.75
C PRO A 21 13.27 -24.59 9.20
N GLN A 22 13.35 -23.46 9.91
CA GLN A 22 12.87 -23.27 11.28
C GLN A 22 11.34 -23.40 11.42
N ASP A 23 10.56 -23.04 10.41
CA ASP A 23 9.10 -23.22 10.42
C ASP A 23 8.68 -24.68 10.19
N ILE A 24 9.42 -25.39 9.34
CA ILE A 24 9.24 -26.82 9.11
C ILE A 24 9.63 -27.59 10.36
N LEU A 25 10.78 -27.25 10.95
CA LEU A 25 11.21 -27.74 12.25
C LEU A 25 10.14 -27.44 13.30
N SER A 26 9.64 -26.22 13.38
CA SER A 26 8.60 -25.86 14.34
C SER A 26 7.31 -26.66 14.16
N ARG A 27 6.89 -26.95 12.92
CA ARG A 27 5.75 -27.84 12.66
C ARG A 27 6.05 -29.30 13.00
N ALA A 28 7.24 -29.78 12.68
CA ALA A 28 7.69 -31.12 13.05
C ALA A 28 7.72 -31.28 14.58
N GLY A 29 8.24 -30.28 15.29
CA GLY A 29 8.25 -30.21 16.75
C GLY A 29 6.85 -30.19 17.34
N MET A 30 5.91 -29.39 16.79
CA MET A 30 4.50 -29.43 17.19
C MET A 30 3.85 -30.81 16.94
N LEU A 31 4.17 -31.47 15.82
CA LEU A 31 3.70 -32.83 15.54
C LEU A 31 4.29 -33.86 16.52
N MET A 32 5.58 -33.74 16.87
CA MET A 32 6.24 -34.57 17.88
C MET A 32 5.62 -34.37 19.26
N MET A 33 5.37 -33.11 19.66
CA MET A 33 4.66 -32.78 20.90
C MET A 33 3.23 -33.34 20.90
N LYS A 34 2.51 -33.25 19.77
CA LYS A 34 1.14 -33.80 19.64
C LYS A 34 1.12 -35.34 19.65
N LYS A 35 2.16 -35.99 19.13
CA LYS A 35 2.30 -37.45 19.12
C LYS A 35 2.90 -38.01 20.41
N SER A 36 3.60 -37.21 21.21
CA SER A 36 4.25 -37.61 22.45
C SER A 36 3.28 -38.37 23.39
N PRO A 37 2.06 -37.88 23.70
CA PRO A 37 1.13 -38.62 24.57
C PRO A 37 0.76 -40.01 24.03
N ARG A 38 0.57 -40.13 22.71
CA ARG A 38 0.30 -41.42 22.07
C ARG A 38 1.50 -42.36 22.16
N ALA A 39 2.71 -41.85 21.91
CA ALA A 39 3.93 -42.64 22.04
C ALA A 39 4.15 -43.11 23.49
N THR A 40 3.92 -42.25 24.48
CA THR A 40 3.95 -42.62 25.91
C THR A 40 3.02 -43.78 26.21
N LEU A 41 1.75 -43.70 25.76
CA LEU A 41 0.74 -44.74 25.98
C LEU A 41 1.09 -46.06 25.28
N TRP A 42 1.58 -45.99 24.04
CA TRP A 42 2.02 -47.17 23.29
C TRP A 42 3.23 -47.85 23.95
N THR A 43 4.24 -47.06 24.34
CA THR A 43 5.41 -47.58 25.06
C THR A 43 4.99 -48.16 26.41
N ALA A 44 4.08 -47.52 27.13
CA ALA A 44 3.55 -48.05 28.40
C ALA A 44 2.81 -49.38 28.20
N GLY A 45 2.03 -49.52 27.12
CA GLY A 45 1.39 -50.79 26.77
C GLY A 45 2.42 -51.89 26.49
N ILE A 46 3.40 -51.63 25.62
CA ILE A 46 4.45 -52.60 25.26
C ILE A 46 5.28 -53.00 26.47
N THR A 47 5.71 -52.03 27.28
CA THR A 47 6.59 -52.29 28.40
C THR A 47 5.85 -52.95 29.57
N SER A 48 4.56 -52.63 29.78
CA SER A 48 3.71 -53.34 30.74
C SER A 48 3.43 -54.78 30.29
N SER A 49 3.16 -55.01 29.01
CA SER A 49 2.99 -56.37 28.46
C SER A 49 4.28 -57.19 28.57
N GLY A 50 5.44 -56.59 28.28
CA GLY A 50 6.73 -57.26 28.43
C GLY A 50 7.18 -57.44 29.88
N TYR A 51 6.68 -56.64 30.82
CA TYR A 51 6.84 -56.90 32.26
C TYR A 51 5.98 -58.11 32.68
N LEU A 52 4.74 -58.18 32.21
CA LEU A 52 3.84 -59.30 32.48
C LEU A 52 4.32 -60.62 31.85
N SER A 53 4.95 -60.60 30.68
CA SER A 53 5.54 -61.80 30.07
C SER A 53 6.72 -62.37 30.87
N GLY A 54 7.41 -61.54 31.65
CA GLY A 54 8.45 -61.98 32.58
C GLY A 54 7.92 -62.92 33.66
N PHE A 55 6.65 -62.77 34.08
CA PHE A 55 5.99 -63.70 35.00
C PHE A 55 5.67 -65.06 34.36
N LEU A 56 5.72 -65.15 33.03
CA LEU A 56 5.50 -66.39 32.26
C LEU A 56 6.81 -67.07 31.87
N GLY A 57 7.97 -66.63 32.39
CA GLY A 57 9.28 -67.21 32.11
C GLY A 57 9.88 -66.85 30.75
N LEU A 58 9.29 -65.86 30.04
CA LEU A 58 9.81 -65.33 28.79
C LEU A 58 10.73 -64.11 29.06
N PRO A 59 11.71 -63.82 28.17
CA PRO A 59 12.51 -62.60 28.29
C PRO A 59 11.60 -61.36 28.26
N GLY A 60 11.75 -60.49 29.26
CA GLY A 60 10.83 -59.36 29.52
C GLY A 60 11.52 -58.12 30.09
N PHE A 61 10.75 -57.04 30.28
CA PHE A 61 11.23 -55.78 30.85
C PHE A 61 11.24 -55.83 32.38
N THR A 62 12.20 -55.16 33.03
CA THR A 62 12.17 -54.99 34.50
C THR A 62 11.09 -53.98 34.90
N GLY A 63 10.59 -54.05 36.14
CA GLY A 63 9.56 -53.10 36.62
C GLY A 63 10.01 -51.63 36.52
N LEU A 64 11.30 -51.37 36.73
CA LEU A 64 11.88 -50.04 36.56
C LEU A 64 11.93 -49.61 35.08
N GLN A 65 12.24 -50.53 34.15
CA GLN A 65 12.17 -50.26 32.72
C GLN A 65 10.73 -50.04 32.25
N ALA A 66 9.76 -50.77 32.81
CA ALA A 66 8.35 -50.65 32.47
C ALA A 66 7.78 -49.26 32.79
N ILE A 67 8.26 -48.66 33.89
CA ILE A 67 7.90 -47.30 34.30
C ILE A 67 8.75 -46.26 33.57
N ALA A 68 10.07 -46.44 33.47
CA ALA A 68 10.97 -45.40 32.94
C ALA A 68 10.87 -45.22 31.41
N ALA A 69 10.70 -46.30 30.64
CA ALA A 69 10.72 -46.24 29.19
C ALA A 69 9.61 -45.35 28.58
N PRO A 70 8.35 -45.37 29.06
CA PRO A 70 7.31 -44.44 28.63
C PRO A 70 7.66 -42.97 28.87
N PHE A 71 8.27 -42.65 30.02
CA PHE A 71 8.70 -41.28 30.33
C PHE A 71 9.90 -40.85 29.48
N VAL A 72 10.85 -41.74 29.21
CA VAL A 72 12.01 -41.43 28.35
C VAL A 72 11.58 -41.25 26.90
N VAL A 73 10.73 -42.14 26.36
CA VAL A 73 10.25 -42.04 24.97
C VAL A 73 9.29 -40.86 24.81
N GLY A 74 8.28 -40.78 25.67
CA GLY A 74 7.27 -39.72 25.66
C GLY A 74 7.84 -38.34 25.98
N GLY A 75 8.58 -38.25 27.09
CA GLY A 75 9.25 -37.02 27.54
C GLY A 75 10.40 -36.61 26.62
N GLY A 76 11.14 -37.56 26.06
CA GLY A 76 12.17 -37.29 25.04
C GLY A 76 11.56 -36.72 23.76
N LEU A 77 10.49 -37.33 23.22
CA LEU A 77 9.76 -36.80 22.06
C LEU A 77 9.17 -35.41 22.33
N PHE A 78 8.68 -35.17 23.54
CA PHE A 78 8.17 -33.86 23.95
C PHE A 78 9.30 -32.83 24.07
N GLY A 79 10.40 -33.16 24.75
CA GLY A 79 11.53 -32.26 24.96
C GLY A 79 12.26 -31.91 23.66
N ILE A 80 12.53 -32.91 22.82
CA ILE A 80 13.07 -32.70 21.46
C ILE A 80 12.08 -31.89 20.63
N GLY A 81 10.79 -32.23 20.66
CA GLY A 81 9.75 -31.49 19.96
C GLY A 81 9.64 -30.02 20.39
N ALA A 82 9.76 -29.75 21.69
CA ALA A 82 9.80 -28.40 22.25
C ALA A 82 11.08 -27.66 21.83
N GLY A 83 12.26 -28.28 21.95
CA GLY A 83 13.53 -27.68 21.52
C GLY A 83 13.51 -27.29 20.03
N ILE A 84 13.05 -28.20 19.18
CA ILE A 84 12.87 -27.99 17.73
C ILE A 84 11.83 -26.88 17.44
N THR A 85 10.83 -26.70 18.30
CA THR A 85 9.79 -25.67 18.12
C THR A 85 10.24 -24.29 18.57
N TYR A 86 10.83 -24.20 19.76
CA TYR A 86 11.05 -22.93 20.44
C TYR A 86 12.39 -22.30 20.09
N ILE A 87 13.48 -23.07 20.01
CA ILE A 87 14.82 -22.52 19.70
C ILE A 87 14.82 -21.76 18.37
N PRO A 88 14.32 -22.33 17.26
CA PRO A 88 14.34 -21.64 15.98
C PRO A 88 13.41 -20.41 15.95
N ARG A 89 12.24 -20.49 16.60
CA ARG A 89 11.34 -19.35 16.76
C ARG A 89 12.00 -18.19 17.52
N THR A 90 12.73 -18.49 18.59
CA THR A 90 13.44 -17.49 19.37
C THR A 90 14.56 -16.83 18.56
N ILE A 91 15.30 -17.61 17.76
CA ILE A 91 16.34 -17.06 16.87
C ILE A 91 15.73 -16.14 15.81
N SER A 92 14.66 -16.58 15.10
CA SER A 92 14.00 -15.73 14.09
C SER A 92 13.39 -14.47 14.71
N LYS A 93 12.78 -14.56 15.89
CA LYS A 93 12.27 -13.40 16.63
C LYS A 93 13.40 -12.44 17.00
N ARG A 94 14.53 -12.96 17.51
CA ARG A 94 15.70 -12.14 17.86
C ARG A 94 16.27 -11.43 16.63
N LEU A 95 16.40 -12.12 15.50
CA LEU A 95 16.89 -11.50 14.26
C LEU A 95 15.94 -10.44 13.71
N THR A 96 14.63 -10.68 13.78
CA THR A 96 13.61 -9.68 13.41
C THR A 96 13.72 -8.46 14.33
N ALA A 97 13.83 -8.68 15.65
CA ALA A 97 14.01 -7.60 16.62
C ALA A 97 15.33 -6.83 16.43
N ILE A 98 16.42 -7.51 16.00
CA ILE A 98 17.66 -6.83 15.62
C ILE A 98 17.42 -5.91 14.43
N ALA A 99 16.73 -6.39 13.37
CA ALA A 99 16.43 -5.54 12.22
C ALA A 99 15.55 -4.34 12.61
N GLU A 100 14.49 -4.58 13.39
CA GLU A 100 13.60 -3.51 13.90
C GLU A 100 14.35 -2.51 14.79
N ALA A 101 15.24 -2.98 15.68
CA ALA A 101 16.07 -2.11 16.52
C ALA A 101 17.21 -1.41 15.77
N ASN A 102 17.47 -1.80 14.52
CA ASN A 102 18.44 -1.17 13.62
C ASN A 102 17.69 -0.62 12.40
N ASP A 103 16.63 0.15 12.64
CA ASP A 103 16.01 1.06 11.67
C ASP A 103 15.22 0.41 10.53
N LEU A 104 14.82 -0.87 10.63
CA LEU A 104 13.93 -1.46 9.61
C LEU A 104 12.56 -0.77 9.57
N ASN A 105 12.04 -0.38 10.73
CA ASN A 105 10.80 0.41 10.83
C ASN A 105 10.98 1.85 10.33
N LEU A 106 12.22 2.35 10.19
CA LEU A 106 12.51 3.66 9.61
C LEU A 106 12.65 3.60 8.08
N MET A 107 12.36 2.46 7.44
CA MET A 107 12.19 2.42 5.97
C MET A 107 10.95 3.21 5.50
N GLU A 108 10.14 3.75 6.41
CA GLU A 108 9.16 4.78 6.08
C GLU A 108 9.84 6.09 5.59
N ASP A 109 11.04 6.40 6.06
CA ASP A 109 11.78 7.60 5.64
C ASP A 109 12.16 7.54 4.17
N TYR A 110 12.46 6.33 3.66
CA TYR A 110 12.67 6.12 2.22
C TYR A 110 11.41 6.47 1.41
N ARG A 111 10.23 6.08 1.91
CA ARG A 111 8.95 6.44 1.29
C ARG A 111 8.70 7.95 1.36
N LYS A 112 9.02 8.58 2.50
CA LYS A 112 8.90 10.03 2.71
C LYS A 112 9.87 10.81 1.81
N ALA A 113 11.05 10.27 1.49
CA ALA A 113 11.99 10.86 0.54
C ALA A 113 11.44 10.92 -0.89
N GLN A 114 10.44 10.10 -1.24
CA GLN A 114 9.78 10.08 -2.55
C GLN A 114 8.59 11.05 -2.65
N VAL A 115 8.39 11.92 -1.66
CA VAL A 115 7.23 12.82 -1.56
C VAL A 115 6.93 13.59 -2.85
N MET A 116 7.93 14.13 -3.55
CA MET A 116 7.69 14.90 -4.77
C MET A 116 7.07 14.06 -5.89
N GLN A 117 7.57 12.84 -6.08
CA GLN A 117 7.04 11.89 -7.07
C GLN A 117 5.63 11.46 -6.69
N HIS A 118 5.38 11.26 -5.40
CA HIS A 118 4.06 10.94 -4.88
C HIS A 118 3.06 12.05 -5.13
N LEU A 119 3.39 13.29 -4.76
CA LEU A 119 2.52 14.45 -4.96
C LEU A 119 2.21 14.68 -6.44
N ASP A 120 3.18 14.48 -7.33
CA ASP A 120 2.94 14.56 -8.78
C ASP A 120 1.88 13.58 -9.26
N VAL A 121 1.97 12.32 -8.82
CA VAL A 121 0.99 11.28 -9.17
C VAL A 121 -0.38 11.60 -8.55
N LEU A 122 -0.41 12.09 -7.32
CA LEU A 122 -1.66 12.48 -6.64
C LEU A 122 -2.32 13.68 -7.31
N TRP A 123 -1.54 14.65 -7.80
CA TRP A 123 -2.09 15.71 -8.64
C TRP A 123 -2.76 15.13 -9.88
N ASP A 124 -2.04 14.32 -10.65
CA ASP A 124 -2.53 13.80 -11.93
C ASP A 124 -3.79 12.95 -11.80
N LYS A 125 -3.89 12.17 -10.71
CA LYS A 125 -4.94 11.15 -10.54
C LYS A 125 -6.06 11.54 -9.59
N VAL A 126 -5.86 12.55 -8.74
CA VAL A 126 -6.81 12.94 -7.70
C VAL A 126 -7.13 14.43 -7.77
N PHE A 127 -6.13 15.28 -7.56
CA PHE A 127 -6.36 16.69 -7.27
C PHE A 127 -6.57 17.57 -8.51
N TRP A 128 -6.09 17.15 -9.69
CA TRP A 128 -6.36 17.85 -10.93
C TRP A 128 -7.87 17.98 -11.19
N TYR A 129 -8.65 16.91 -10.96
CA TYR A 129 -10.11 16.95 -11.15
C TYR A 129 -10.83 17.84 -10.13
N GLU A 130 -10.31 17.91 -8.90
CA GLU A 130 -10.83 18.83 -7.89
C GLU A 130 -10.59 20.29 -8.30
N SER A 131 -9.40 20.58 -8.84
CA SER A 131 -9.12 21.90 -9.42
C SER A 131 -9.98 22.16 -10.66
N ASP A 132 -10.11 21.18 -11.56
CA ASP A 132 -10.80 21.38 -12.83
C ASP A 132 -12.28 21.70 -12.66
N ILE A 133 -12.94 21.08 -11.68
CA ILE A 133 -14.35 21.34 -11.38
C ILE A 133 -14.55 22.73 -10.75
N ARG A 134 -13.55 23.30 -10.07
CA ARG A 134 -13.66 24.56 -9.31
C ARG A 134 -13.15 25.78 -10.05
N TYR A 135 -12.19 25.59 -10.96
CA TYR A 135 -11.46 26.69 -11.59
C TYR A 135 -11.43 26.53 -13.09
N THR A 136 -11.45 27.66 -13.81
CA THR A 136 -11.25 27.66 -15.27
C THR A 136 -9.79 27.41 -15.62
N ARG A 137 -9.55 26.94 -16.85
CA ARG A 137 -8.19 26.77 -17.38
C ARG A 137 -7.33 28.02 -17.27
N ASP A 138 -7.91 29.19 -17.53
CA ASP A 138 -7.21 30.48 -17.46
C ASP A 138 -6.78 30.80 -16.02
N GLN A 139 -7.64 30.50 -15.03
CA GLN A 139 -7.31 30.68 -13.62
C GLN A 139 -6.17 29.75 -13.17
N ARG A 140 -6.18 28.49 -13.60
CA ARG A 140 -5.10 27.53 -13.30
C ARG A 140 -3.78 27.95 -13.94
N THR A 141 -3.83 28.40 -15.20
CA THR A 141 -2.66 28.87 -15.95
C THR A 141 -2.07 30.13 -15.31
N ALA A 142 -2.92 31.09 -14.95
CA ALA A 142 -2.49 32.33 -14.30
C ALA A 142 -1.79 32.08 -12.95
N GLU A 143 -2.32 31.18 -12.11
CA GLU A 143 -1.67 30.81 -10.84
C GLU A 143 -0.31 30.14 -11.09
N ARG A 144 -0.24 29.19 -12.03
CA ARG A 144 1.01 28.52 -12.40
C ARG A 144 2.07 29.52 -12.86
N GLU A 145 1.73 30.41 -13.78
CA GLU A 145 2.65 31.41 -14.32
C GLU A 145 3.13 32.37 -13.23
N GLN A 146 2.24 32.77 -12.31
CA GLN A 146 2.60 33.59 -11.16
C GLN A 146 3.60 32.87 -10.24
N ILE A 147 3.36 31.61 -9.90
CA ILE A 147 4.26 30.82 -9.04
C ILE A 147 5.64 30.63 -9.70
N ILE A 148 5.67 30.38 -11.01
CA ILE A 148 6.93 30.25 -11.76
C ILE A 148 7.70 31.58 -11.75
N ALA A 149 7.02 32.70 -11.97
CA ALA A 149 7.61 34.03 -11.92
C ALA A 149 8.19 34.35 -10.53
N ASP A 150 7.45 34.00 -9.46
CA ASP A 150 7.90 34.17 -8.08
C ASP A 150 9.09 33.28 -7.75
N LYS A 151 9.08 32.00 -8.14
CA LYS A 151 10.24 31.09 -7.98
C LYS A 151 11.48 31.69 -8.63
N LYS A 152 11.37 32.16 -9.88
CA LYS A 152 12.49 32.77 -10.62
C LYS A 152 13.01 34.04 -9.93
N ARG A 153 12.10 34.87 -9.42
CA ARG A 153 12.45 36.09 -8.70
C ARG A 153 13.18 35.80 -7.38
N ILE A 154 12.71 34.82 -6.62
CA ILE A 154 13.34 34.42 -5.34
C ILE A 154 14.71 33.80 -5.63
N SER A 155 14.81 32.88 -6.61
CA SER A 155 16.06 32.25 -7.01
C SER A 155 17.11 33.28 -7.44
N SER A 156 16.74 34.26 -8.27
CA SER A 156 17.64 35.35 -8.67
C SER A 156 18.12 36.20 -7.50
N ARG A 157 17.26 36.43 -6.49
CA ARG A 157 17.65 37.19 -5.29
C ARG A 157 18.61 36.41 -4.39
N ILE A 158 18.35 35.12 -4.17
CA ILE A 158 19.22 34.26 -3.35
C ILE A 158 20.57 34.08 -4.02
N SER A 159 20.59 33.86 -5.34
CA SER A 159 21.83 33.72 -6.11
C SER A 159 22.72 34.97 -6.06
N GLY A 160 22.12 36.15 -5.80
CA GLY A 160 22.85 37.41 -5.64
C GLY A 160 23.33 37.70 -4.21
N TRP A 161 23.13 36.78 -3.25
CA TRP A 161 23.63 36.95 -1.88
C TRP A 161 25.15 36.78 -1.80
N ASP A 162 25.73 37.33 -0.73
CA ASP A 162 27.15 37.20 -0.43
C ASP A 162 27.59 35.72 -0.36
N SER A 163 28.76 35.40 -0.92
CA SER A 163 29.25 34.01 -1.00
C SER A 163 29.44 33.38 0.37
N GLY A 164 29.79 34.16 1.39
CA GLY A 164 29.89 33.67 2.77
C GLY A 164 28.53 33.34 3.39
N ILE A 165 27.45 34.02 2.99
CA ILE A 165 26.08 33.64 3.37
C ILE A 165 25.69 32.34 2.68
N LEU A 166 25.90 32.25 1.36
CA LEU A 166 25.59 31.05 0.58
C LEU A 166 26.32 29.82 1.11
N GLU A 167 27.61 29.95 1.42
CA GLU A 167 28.40 28.87 2.01
C GLU A 167 27.85 28.41 3.37
N ARG A 168 27.48 29.35 4.26
CA ARG A 168 26.86 29.02 5.56
C ARG A 168 25.50 28.34 5.44
N LEU A 169 24.75 28.67 4.39
CA LEU A 169 23.47 28.01 4.08
C LEU A 169 23.66 26.69 3.32
N GLY A 170 24.89 26.30 3.00
CA GLY A 170 25.18 25.10 2.22
C GLY A 170 24.86 25.22 0.73
N ALA A 171 24.61 26.43 0.22
CA ALA A 171 24.28 26.69 -1.18
C ALA A 171 25.52 26.64 -2.08
N LYS A 172 25.97 25.43 -2.44
CA LYS A 172 27.19 25.20 -3.24
C LYS A 172 26.90 24.95 -4.72
N SER A 173 25.63 24.72 -5.06
CA SER A 173 25.15 24.42 -6.40
C SER A 173 23.82 25.10 -6.68
N GLU A 174 23.42 25.15 -7.95
CA GLU A 174 22.10 25.63 -8.36
C GLU A 174 20.97 24.83 -7.70
N LYS A 175 21.18 23.51 -7.50
CA LYS A 175 20.25 22.64 -6.79
C LYS A 175 20.04 23.09 -5.35
N ASP A 176 21.11 23.43 -4.64
CA ASP A 176 21.00 23.86 -3.24
C ASP A 176 20.27 25.22 -3.13
N ILE A 177 20.46 26.11 -4.11
CA ILE A 177 19.69 27.36 -4.21
C ILE A 177 18.21 27.05 -4.42
N ASP A 178 17.88 26.12 -5.33
CA ASP A 178 16.51 25.69 -5.58
C ASP A 178 15.86 25.06 -4.33
N ASP A 179 16.62 24.31 -3.53
CA ASP A 179 16.15 23.74 -2.26
C ASP A 179 15.82 24.84 -1.23
N ILE A 180 16.63 25.91 -1.15
CA ILE A 180 16.36 27.07 -0.29
C ILE A 180 15.13 27.85 -0.80
N VAL A 181 14.99 28.03 -2.11
CA VAL A 181 13.81 28.64 -2.71
C VAL A 181 12.56 27.85 -2.35
N MET A 182 12.60 26.52 -2.49
CA MET A 182 11.48 25.66 -2.15
C MET A 182 11.17 25.71 -0.65
N ALA A 183 12.17 25.73 0.22
CA ALA A 183 11.98 25.93 1.66
C ALA A 183 11.30 27.27 1.97
N THR A 184 11.64 28.33 1.26
CA THR A 184 11.03 29.65 1.41
C THR A 184 9.58 29.65 0.95
N MET A 185 9.29 29.09 -0.23
CA MET A 185 7.94 29.08 -0.81
C MET A 185 6.97 28.21 0.00
N THR A 186 7.48 27.19 0.70
CA THR A 186 6.70 26.25 1.51
C THR A 186 6.67 26.60 3.00
N ALA A 187 7.09 27.81 3.38
CA ALA A 187 7.02 28.27 4.76
C ALA A 187 5.58 28.59 5.21
N ARG A 188 4.66 28.78 4.25
CA ARG A 188 3.23 29.05 4.46
C ARG A 188 2.41 28.39 3.34
N PRO A 189 1.12 28.10 3.57
CA PRO A 189 0.24 27.71 2.48
C PRO A 189 0.00 28.92 1.57
N LEU A 190 -0.27 28.67 0.29
CA LEU A 190 -0.57 29.76 -0.65
C LEU A 190 -1.99 30.31 -0.43
N THR A 191 -2.92 29.43 -0.09
CA THR A 191 -4.32 29.75 0.18
C THR A 191 -4.92 28.75 1.17
N ASP A 192 -6.01 29.14 1.82
CA ASP A 192 -6.84 28.28 2.68
C ASP A 192 -7.90 27.49 1.87
N ASN A 193 -7.91 27.68 0.55
CA ASN A 193 -8.77 26.96 -0.40
C ASN A 193 -7.97 25.94 -1.21
N MET A 194 -8.68 25.08 -1.94
CA MET A 194 -8.06 24.16 -2.90
C MET A 194 -7.20 24.92 -3.92
N GLU A 195 -5.97 24.46 -4.13
CA GLU A 195 -5.04 25.04 -5.10
C GLU A 195 -5.52 24.86 -6.55
N LYS A 196 -5.23 25.83 -7.41
CA LYS A 196 -5.71 25.82 -8.81
C LYS A 196 -4.73 25.09 -9.72
N SER A 197 -3.44 25.18 -9.45
CA SER A 197 -2.35 24.65 -10.27
C SER A 197 -1.58 23.53 -9.56
N ARG A 198 -0.82 22.75 -10.34
CA ARG A 198 0.05 21.70 -9.79
C ARG A 198 1.09 22.31 -8.85
N GLU A 199 1.72 23.39 -9.28
CA GLU A 199 2.76 24.09 -8.55
C GLU A 199 2.21 24.59 -7.20
N GLY A 200 0.99 25.14 -7.20
CA GLY A 200 0.32 25.54 -5.97
C GLY A 200 0.04 24.37 -5.03
N TYR A 201 -0.53 23.29 -5.58
CA TYR A 201 -0.78 22.05 -4.84
C TYR A 201 0.49 21.47 -4.20
N ILE A 202 1.60 21.42 -4.95
CA ILE A 202 2.87 20.92 -4.44
C ILE A 202 3.38 21.80 -3.30
N ILE A 203 3.34 23.12 -3.44
CA ILE A 203 3.80 24.04 -2.39
C ILE A 203 2.98 23.86 -1.11
N SER A 204 1.66 23.90 -1.20
CA SER A 204 0.78 23.75 -0.05
C SER A 204 0.84 22.35 0.56
N SER A 205 1.05 21.31 -0.25
CA SER A 205 1.25 19.95 0.26
C SER A 205 2.58 19.80 1.01
N ILE A 206 3.68 20.34 0.48
CA ILE A 206 4.98 20.31 1.15
C ILE A 206 4.97 21.16 2.42
N TYR A 207 4.27 22.30 2.42
CA TYR A 207 3.99 23.05 3.65
C TYR A 207 3.33 22.13 4.69
N ALA A 208 2.24 21.47 4.30
CA ALA A 208 1.46 20.64 5.19
C ALA A 208 2.27 19.47 5.78
N LEU A 209 3.06 18.80 4.93
CA LEU A 209 3.87 17.63 5.31
C LEU A 209 5.11 18.00 6.16
N ARG A 210 5.57 19.24 6.09
CA ARG A 210 6.71 19.73 6.89
C ARG A 210 6.32 20.19 8.29
N HIS A 211 5.06 20.56 8.50
CA HIS A 211 4.59 21.10 9.76
C HIS A 211 3.83 20.05 10.56
N ALA A 212 4.22 19.86 11.82
CA ALA A 212 3.52 18.96 12.74
C ALA A 212 2.19 19.58 13.21
N LEU A 213 1.18 19.58 12.34
CA LEU A 213 -0.15 20.11 12.61
C LEU A 213 -1.17 18.97 12.81
N PRO A 214 -2.18 19.16 13.67
CA PRO A 214 -3.34 18.28 13.66
C PRO A 214 -4.02 18.27 12.28
N GLN A 215 -4.42 17.09 11.81
CA GLN A 215 -5.01 16.88 10.48
C GLN A 215 -6.16 17.82 10.13
N SER A 216 -7.03 18.13 11.10
CA SER A 216 -8.14 19.07 10.90
C SER A 216 -7.68 20.50 10.70
N SER A 217 -6.62 20.92 11.40
CA SER A 217 -6.03 22.25 11.26
C SER A 217 -5.26 22.38 9.94
N GLN A 218 -4.50 21.33 9.59
CA GLN A 218 -3.81 21.24 8.32
C GLN A 218 -4.77 21.36 7.14
N ALA A 219 -5.85 20.57 7.14
CA ALA A 219 -6.85 20.61 6.07
C ALA A 219 -7.57 21.97 5.96
N ASN A 220 -7.77 22.67 7.09
CA ASN A 220 -8.30 24.03 7.10
C ASN A 220 -7.30 25.03 6.48
N GLN A 221 -6.00 24.86 6.74
CA GLN A 221 -4.97 25.77 6.25
C GLN A 221 -4.63 25.61 4.77
N ILE A 222 -4.78 24.42 4.18
CA ILE A 222 -4.44 24.17 2.77
C ILE A 222 -5.65 23.91 1.88
N GLY A 223 -6.86 23.83 2.45
CA GLY A 223 -8.11 23.60 1.72
C GLY A 223 -8.35 22.16 1.23
N PHE A 224 -7.46 21.20 1.52
CA PHE A 224 -7.62 19.78 1.17
C PHE A 224 -6.99 18.84 2.21
N ARG A 225 -7.28 17.54 2.14
CA ARG A 225 -6.85 16.54 3.14
C ARG A 225 -5.73 15.64 2.60
N LEU A 226 -4.64 15.52 3.37
CA LEU A 226 -3.53 14.61 3.10
C LEU A 226 -3.41 13.47 4.13
N ASN A 227 -4.33 13.37 5.08
CA ASN A 227 -4.30 12.40 6.18
C ASN A 227 -4.13 10.93 5.73
N LEU A 228 -4.76 10.53 4.63
CA LEU A 228 -4.60 9.17 4.08
C LEU A 228 -3.21 8.95 3.49
N TYR A 229 -2.63 9.99 2.87
CA TYR A 229 -1.28 9.93 2.31
C TYR A 229 -0.24 9.86 3.42
N GLU A 230 -0.38 10.68 4.46
CA GLU A 230 0.53 10.67 5.62
C GLU A 230 0.50 9.35 6.36
N ASP A 231 -0.68 8.83 6.70
CA ASP A 231 -0.80 7.51 7.35
C ASP A 231 -0.26 6.38 6.45
N ALA A 232 -0.39 6.49 5.13
CA ALA A 232 0.24 5.54 4.21
C ALA A 232 1.78 5.69 4.17
N CYS A 233 2.31 6.88 4.42
CA CYS A 233 3.76 7.13 4.51
C CYS A 233 4.36 6.56 5.79
N ASP A 234 3.59 6.42 6.87
CA ASP A 234 4.01 5.77 8.13
C ASP A 234 4.10 4.23 8.03
N GLY A 235 4.01 3.68 6.82
CA GLY A 235 4.24 2.27 6.52
C GLY A 235 5.64 2.06 5.96
N ALA A 236 6.47 1.31 6.66
CA ALA A 236 7.86 1.06 6.27
C ALA A 236 8.01 -0.09 5.26
N TYR A 237 8.73 0.16 4.15
CA TYR A 237 8.91 -0.87 3.11
C TYR A 237 9.53 -2.16 3.68
N PHE A 238 8.92 -3.30 3.30
CA PHE A 238 9.30 -4.66 3.74
C PHE A 238 9.18 -4.92 5.24
N ASP A 239 8.64 -3.98 6.01
CA ASP A 239 8.34 -4.15 7.42
C ASP A 239 6.89 -4.59 7.63
N ARG A 240 6.62 -5.20 8.80
CA ARG A 240 5.27 -5.65 9.15
C ARG A 240 4.29 -4.52 9.42
N SER A 241 4.76 -3.31 9.70
CA SER A 241 3.95 -2.12 9.93
C SER A 241 3.29 -1.57 8.66
N ASP A 242 3.74 -1.95 7.45
CA ASP A 242 3.22 -1.45 6.18
C ASP A 242 1.89 -2.10 5.75
N VAL A 243 0.96 -2.10 6.70
CA VAL A 243 -0.44 -2.55 6.57
C VAL A 243 -1.42 -1.38 6.53
N LYS A 244 -0.91 -0.15 6.53
CA LYS A 244 -1.65 1.13 6.62
C LYS A 244 -2.81 1.23 5.64
N LEU A 245 -2.58 0.93 4.36
CA LEU A 245 -3.64 0.96 3.36
C LEU A 245 -4.74 -0.07 3.61
N PHE A 246 -4.39 -1.24 4.15
CA PHE A 246 -5.40 -2.22 4.54
C PHE A 246 -6.20 -1.75 5.77
N GLU A 247 -5.53 -1.12 6.74
CA GLU A 247 -6.16 -0.52 7.92
C GLU A 247 -7.10 0.62 7.53
N GLN A 248 -6.66 1.52 6.65
CA GLN A 248 -7.50 2.57 6.06
C GLN A 248 -8.73 1.97 5.40
N TYR A 249 -8.55 0.97 4.52
CA TYR A 249 -9.69 0.35 3.85
C TYR A 249 -10.69 -0.21 4.86
N ILE A 250 -10.26 -0.79 5.98
CA ILE A 250 -11.18 -1.37 6.98
C ILE A 250 -11.80 -0.30 7.89
N GLY A 251 -11.01 0.65 8.38
CA GLY A 251 -11.36 1.49 9.53
C GLY A 251 -11.61 2.95 9.21
N ASN A 252 -11.29 3.44 8.01
CA ASN A 252 -11.57 4.83 7.65
C ASN A 252 -13.08 5.07 7.55
N THR A 253 -13.57 6.12 8.21
CA THR A 253 -14.99 6.47 8.27
C THR A 253 -15.55 6.84 6.91
N THR A 254 -14.83 7.66 6.12
CA THR A 254 -15.23 8.04 4.77
C THR A 254 -15.38 6.81 3.86
N LEU A 255 -14.42 5.88 3.88
CA LEU A 255 -14.52 4.64 3.09
C LEU A 255 -15.65 3.72 3.58
N THR A 256 -15.95 3.74 4.88
CA THR A 256 -17.07 2.98 5.47
C THR A 256 -18.41 3.55 5.03
N ASP A 257 -18.56 4.87 5.02
CA ASP A 257 -19.78 5.54 4.54
C ASP A 257 -20.02 5.24 3.06
N ILE A 258 -18.98 5.29 2.24
CA ILE A 258 -19.05 4.93 0.82
C ILE A 258 -19.49 3.48 0.64
N LYS A 259 -18.91 2.54 1.41
CA LYS A 259 -19.33 1.13 1.39
C LYS A 259 -20.81 0.98 1.73
N ASN A 260 -21.31 1.70 2.73
CA ASN A 260 -22.72 1.65 3.09
C ASN A 260 -23.60 2.20 1.96
N GLU A 261 -23.19 3.30 1.31
CA GLU A 261 -23.93 3.92 0.21
C GLU A 261 -24.02 3.01 -1.02
N VAL A 262 -22.95 2.31 -1.40
CA VAL A 262 -22.96 1.37 -2.54
C VAL A 262 -23.50 -0.02 -2.19
N GLY A 263 -24.09 -0.19 -1.01
CA GLY A 263 -24.67 -1.45 -0.55
C GLY A 263 -23.64 -2.57 -0.36
N PHE A 264 -22.41 -2.23 0.03
CA PHE A 264 -21.33 -3.20 0.28
C PHE A 264 -21.69 -4.10 1.47
N GLY A 265 -22.21 -5.29 1.18
CA GLY A 265 -22.86 -6.12 2.17
C GLY A 265 -21.98 -7.23 2.77
N ARG A 266 -22.60 -8.06 3.61
CA ARG A 266 -21.96 -9.27 4.19
C ARG A 266 -21.44 -10.22 3.11
N ILE A 267 -22.12 -10.32 1.97
CA ILE A 267 -21.72 -11.18 0.85
C ILE A 267 -20.40 -10.72 0.25
N ASP A 268 -20.23 -9.42 0.02
CA ASP A 268 -18.96 -8.86 -0.47
C ASP A 268 -17.85 -9.07 0.56
N GLY A 269 -18.16 -8.88 1.85
CA GLY A 269 -17.27 -9.22 2.96
C GLY A 269 -16.75 -10.66 2.90
N ILE A 270 -17.65 -11.64 2.70
CA ILE A 270 -17.30 -13.06 2.56
C ILE A 270 -16.43 -13.32 1.34
N ARG A 271 -16.77 -12.71 0.18
CA ARG A 271 -15.98 -12.83 -1.05
C ARG A 271 -14.54 -12.32 -0.88
N GLN A 272 -14.33 -11.34 0.01
CA GLN A 272 -13.01 -10.80 0.30
C GLN A 272 -12.19 -11.64 1.30
N ILE A 273 -12.81 -12.51 2.11
CA ILE A 273 -12.11 -13.28 3.18
C ILE A 273 -10.91 -14.05 2.62
N ALA A 274 -11.11 -14.80 1.54
CA ALA A 274 -10.04 -15.61 0.96
C ALA A 274 -8.84 -14.74 0.52
N LYS A 275 -9.11 -13.58 -0.09
CA LYS A 275 -8.09 -12.61 -0.50
C LYS A 275 -7.40 -11.97 0.68
N LYS A 276 -8.15 -11.58 1.74
CA LYS A 276 -7.60 -11.02 2.98
C LYS A 276 -6.67 -11.99 3.69
N VAL A 277 -7.07 -13.26 3.79
CA VAL A 277 -6.24 -14.31 4.42
C VAL A 277 -4.98 -14.55 3.60
N SER A 278 -5.12 -14.69 2.28
CA SER A 278 -3.98 -14.84 1.37
C SER A 278 -3.01 -13.66 1.47
N TRP A 279 -3.52 -12.43 1.44
CA TRP A 279 -2.75 -11.20 1.60
C TRP A 279 -1.94 -11.21 2.89
N LYS A 280 -2.59 -11.37 4.05
CA LYS A 280 -1.92 -11.41 5.36
C LYS A 280 -0.82 -12.48 5.41
N PHE A 281 -1.12 -13.64 4.83
CA PHE A 281 -0.19 -14.76 4.80
C PHE A 281 1.07 -14.46 3.99
N TRP A 282 0.93 -14.00 2.74
CA TRP A 282 2.08 -13.68 1.88
C TRP A 282 2.86 -12.48 2.40
N PHE A 283 2.16 -11.43 2.82
CA PHE A 283 2.77 -10.25 3.42
C PHE A 283 3.63 -10.60 4.63
N TYR A 284 3.09 -11.39 5.57
CA TYR A 284 3.83 -11.85 6.74
C TYR A 284 5.07 -12.68 6.38
N LEU A 285 4.93 -13.61 5.42
CA LEU A 285 6.05 -14.48 5.05
C LEU A 285 7.19 -13.70 4.38
N VAL A 286 6.87 -12.78 3.47
CA VAL A 286 7.84 -11.96 2.75
C VAL A 286 8.56 -11.00 3.71
N THR A 287 7.82 -10.18 4.46
CA THR A 287 8.41 -9.19 5.38
C THR A 287 9.26 -9.84 6.46
N ARG A 288 8.80 -10.96 7.04
CA ARG A 288 9.61 -11.73 8.00
C ARG A 288 10.91 -12.27 7.38
N LYS A 289 10.85 -12.80 6.16
CA LYS A 289 12.02 -13.36 5.48
C LYS A 289 13.07 -12.27 5.26
N ILE A 290 12.63 -11.09 4.81
CA ILE A 290 13.50 -9.92 4.63
C ILE A 290 14.05 -9.45 5.97
N ALA A 291 13.21 -9.20 6.97
CA ALA A 291 13.64 -8.76 8.30
C ALA A 291 14.67 -9.71 8.95
N THR A 292 14.45 -11.02 8.87
CA THR A 292 15.41 -12.02 9.39
C THR A 292 16.72 -12.01 8.61
N GLY A 293 16.67 -11.79 7.28
CA GLY A 293 17.85 -11.65 6.43
C GLY A 293 18.65 -10.39 6.76
N VAL A 294 17.97 -9.25 6.87
CA VAL A 294 18.55 -7.96 7.24
C VAL A 294 19.18 -8.02 8.63
N GLY A 295 18.45 -8.51 9.64
CA GLY A 295 19.00 -8.60 10.99
C GLY A 295 20.23 -9.51 11.10
N ARG A 296 20.35 -10.52 10.23
CA ARG A 296 21.57 -11.33 10.13
C ARG A 296 22.71 -10.56 9.46
N ALA A 297 22.41 -9.84 8.38
CA ALA A 297 23.40 -9.05 7.64
C ALA A 297 23.95 -7.90 8.49
N VAL A 298 23.07 -7.10 9.12
CA VAL A 298 23.43 -6.05 10.08
C VAL A 298 24.38 -6.57 11.14
N LYS A 299 23.98 -7.65 11.83
CA LYS A 299 24.81 -8.27 12.86
C LYS A 299 26.17 -8.71 12.30
N GLY A 300 26.19 -9.37 11.15
CA GLY A 300 27.42 -9.88 10.54
C GLY A 300 28.38 -8.78 10.06
N LEU A 301 27.86 -7.69 9.51
CA LEU A 301 28.65 -6.53 9.08
C LEU A 301 29.25 -5.82 10.30
N ASN A 302 28.44 -5.52 11.32
CA ASN A 302 28.90 -4.88 12.55
C ASN A 302 29.94 -5.72 13.30
N GLU A 303 29.75 -7.04 13.40
CA GLU A 303 30.75 -7.95 14.01
C GLU A 303 32.05 -8.02 13.20
N ARG A 304 31.97 -7.99 11.86
CA ARG A 304 33.15 -8.08 10.99
C ARG A 304 34.00 -6.81 11.03
N TYR A 305 33.35 -5.66 10.97
CA TYR A 305 34.01 -4.36 10.87
C TYR A 305 34.22 -3.68 12.24
N GLY A 306 33.74 -4.30 13.33
CA GLY A 306 33.93 -3.79 14.68
C GLY A 306 33.23 -2.46 14.93
N THR A 307 32.03 -2.28 14.38
CA THR A 307 31.26 -1.03 14.42
C THR A 307 29.79 -1.30 14.75
N ASP A 308 29.01 -0.25 14.97
CA ASP A 308 27.55 -0.25 15.12
C ASP A 308 26.84 0.59 14.04
N LEU A 309 27.59 1.10 13.05
CA LEU A 309 27.08 1.99 12.00
C LEU A 309 26.25 1.27 10.93
N PHE A 310 26.43 -0.04 10.70
CA PHE A 310 25.61 -0.75 9.73
C PHE A 310 24.22 -1.00 10.30
N ASN A 311 23.18 -0.46 9.65
CA ASN A 311 21.78 -0.67 10.01
C ASN A 311 20.97 -1.25 8.83
N SER A 312 19.66 -1.35 9.00
CA SER A 312 18.76 -1.87 7.95
C SER A 312 18.67 -0.96 6.73
N GLN A 313 18.78 0.36 6.92
CA GLN A 313 18.72 1.33 5.82
C GLN A 313 19.93 1.18 4.89
N VAL A 314 21.14 0.93 5.41
CA VAL A 314 22.31 0.64 4.56
C VAL A 314 22.06 -0.52 3.59
N LEU A 315 21.31 -1.53 4.04
CA LEU A 315 20.98 -2.70 3.23
C LEU A 315 19.79 -2.49 2.30
N LEU A 316 18.81 -1.65 2.67
CA LEU A 316 17.51 -1.55 1.98
C LEU A 316 17.23 -0.18 1.34
N TRP A 317 18.07 0.83 1.55
CA TRP A 317 17.99 2.14 0.94
C TRP A 317 19.00 2.21 -0.23
N PRO A 318 18.54 2.26 -1.49
CA PRO A 318 19.43 2.35 -2.65
C PRO A 318 20.32 3.60 -2.60
N GLY A 319 21.63 3.42 -2.82
CA GLY A 319 22.61 4.50 -2.82
C GLY A 319 23.42 4.59 -1.52
N GLU A 320 22.92 4.08 -0.39
CA GLU A 320 23.66 4.08 0.88
C GLU A 320 24.98 3.31 0.83
N GLU A 321 25.12 2.35 -0.09
CA GLU A 321 26.38 1.66 -0.37
C GLU A 321 27.52 2.59 -0.82
N ASN A 322 27.20 3.82 -1.23
CA ASN A 322 28.14 4.87 -1.66
C ASN A 322 28.30 5.96 -0.60
N ALA A 323 27.78 5.78 0.61
CA ALA A 323 27.93 6.75 1.67
C ALA A 323 29.41 6.88 2.07
N LYS A 324 29.90 8.11 2.26
CA LYS A 324 31.32 8.40 2.52
C LYS A 324 31.90 7.66 3.73
N TRP A 325 31.07 7.38 4.74
CA TRP A 325 31.50 6.66 5.93
C TRP A 325 31.78 5.17 5.66
N ILE A 326 31.20 4.59 4.60
CA ILE A 326 31.47 3.20 4.20
C ILE A 326 32.88 3.06 3.63
N ASP A 327 33.43 4.11 3.02
CA ASP A 327 34.79 4.10 2.46
C ASP A 327 35.87 3.87 3.53
N GLU A 328 35.55 4.11 4.80
CA GLU A 328 36.42 3.81 5.95
C GLU A 328 36.57 2.29 6.18
N PHE A 329 35.66 1.48 5.64
CA PHE A 329 35.62 0.03 5.78
C PHE A 329 35.93 -0.67 4.45
N GLY A 330 37.19 -1.05 4.25
CA GLY A 330 37.65 -1.71 3.02
C GLY A 330 36.78 -2.92 2.61
N GLY A 331 36.17 -2.84 1.42
CA GLY A 331 35.31 -3.88 0.85
C GLY A 331 33.87 -3.94 1.37
N ALA A 332 33.47 -3.06 2.30
CA ALA A 332 32.13 -3.08 2.90
C ALA A 332 31.01 -2.80 1.88
N SER A 333 31.23 -1.88 0.94
CA SER A 333 30.25 -1.55 -0.11
C SER A 333 29.86 -2.77 -0.96
N GLU A 334 30.83 -3.55 -1.42
CA GLU A 334 30.59 -4.78 -2.19
C GLU A 334 29.87 -5.85 -1.36
N GLU A 335 30.21 -5.96 -0.07
CA GLU A 335 29.56 -6.90 0.82
C GLU A 335 28.10 -6.52 1.12
N VAL A 336 27.82 -5.24 1.35
CA VAL A 336 26.47 -4.70 1.50
C VAL A 336 25.63 -5.04 0.26
N LEU A 337 26.14 -4.77 -0.94
CA LEU A 337 25.46 -5.08 -2.20
C LEU A 337 25.20 -6.58 -2.37
N LYS A 338 26.17 -7.43 -2.01
CA LYS A 338 26.03 -8.89 -2.07
C LYS A 338 24.97 -9.39 -1.09
N MET A 339 24.99 -8.91 0.15
CA MET A 339 24.00 -9.29 1.18
C MET A 339 22.61 -8.80 0.81
N ARG A 340 22.46 -7.54 0.39
CA ARG A 340 21.21 -6.96 -0.13
C ARG A 340 20.60 -7.83 -1.22
N LYS A 341 21.37 -8.15 -2.27
CA LYS A 341 20.93 -9.03 -3.37
C LYS A 341 20.48 -10.39 -2.84
N SER A 342 21.25 -11.00 -1.94
CA SER A 342 20.91 -12.30 -1.34
C SER A 342 19.62 -12.26 -0.52
N ILE A 343 19.38 -11.18 0.24
CA ILE A 343 18.18 -11.02 1.08
C ILE A 343 16.95 -10.91 0.19
N ILE A 344 16.97 -9.97 -0.77
CA ILE A 344 15.84 -9.68 -1.64
C ILE A 344 15.54 -10.87 -2.56
N LYS A 345 16.55 -11.46 -3.22
CA LYS A 345 16.33 -12.66 -4.06
C LYS A 345 15.87 -13.87 -3.24
N GLY A 346 16.39 -14.02 -2.02
CA GLY A 346 15.96 -15.05 -1.09
C GLY A 346 14.50 -14.94 -0.65
N ALA A 347 13.89 -13.76 -0.72
CA ALA A 347 12.47 -13.55 -0.43
C ALA A 347 11.62 -13.55 -1.71
N LEU A 348 12.00 -12.75 -2.69
CA LEU A 348 11.17 -12.42 -3.86
C LEU A 348 11.42 -13.32 -5.07
N GLY A 349 12.58 -13.98 -5.17
CA GLY A 349 12.95 -14.88 -6.28
C GLY A 349 14.22 -14.47 -7.02
N ASP A 350 14.72 -15.32 -7.91
CA ASP A 350 16.04 -15.13 -8.53
C ASP A 350 16.06 -14.08 -9.65
N ASP A 351 14.90 -13.86 -10.26
CA ASP A 351 14.64 -12.88 -11.34
C ASP A 351 13.51 -11.91 -10.97
N TYR A 352 13.44 -10.81 -11.73
CA TYR A 352 12.49 -9.73 -11.46
C TYR A 352 11.03 -10.12 -11.74
N GLU A 353 10.76 -11.01 -12.69
CA GLU A 353 9.39 -11.46 -12.98
C GLU A 353 8.80 -12.24 -11.80
N ASN A 354 9.59 -13.12 -11.20
CA ASN A 354 9.24 -13.82 -9.97
C ASN A 354 9.04 -12.84 -8.81
N ALA A 355 9.91 -11.83 -8.67
CA ALA A 355 9.76 -10.79 -7.67
C ALA A 355 8.45 -10.01 -7.83
N VAL A 356 8.12 -9.59 -9.05
CA VAL A 356 6.86 -8.92 -9.37
C VAL A 356 5.66 -9.79 -8.99
N ALA A 357 5.68 -11.09 -9.31
CA ALA A 357 4.58 -11.99 -8.97
C ALA A 357 4.40 -12.18 -7.45
N MET A 358 5.50 -12.21 -6.69
CA MET A 358 5.47 -12.26 -5.23
C MET A 358 4.89 -10.99 -4.62
N LEU A 359 5.37 -9.83 -5.10
CA LEU A 359 4.86 -8.52 -4.67
C LEU A 359 3.38 -8.36 -5.04
N ASP A 360 2.96 -8.86 -6.20
CA ASP A 360 1.57 -8.87 -6.60
C ASP A 360 0.70 -9.70 -5.65
N GLY A 361 1.16 -10.89 -5.24
CA GLY A 361 0.47 -11.71 -4.24
C GLY A 361 0.36 -11.03 -2.87
N MET A 362 1.32 -10.18 -2.55
CA MET A 362 1.40 -9.40 -1.32
C MET A 362 0.61 -8.09 -1.36
N LEU A 363 0.43 -7.43 -2.51
CA LEU A 363 -0.05 -6.05 -2.57
C LEU A 363 -1.33 -5.86 -3.41
N LEU A 364 -1.54 -6.66 -4.46
CA LEU A 364 -2.72 -6.51 -5.32
C LEU A 364 -4.06 -6.64 -4.59
N PRO A 365 -4.24 -7.46 -3.53
CA PRO A 365 -5.51 -7.54 -2.85
C PRO A 365 -6.04 -6.18 -2.35
N CYS A 366 -5.16 -5.30 -1.85
CA CYS A 366 -5.54 -3.96 -1.41
C CYS A 366 -6.02 -3.10 -2.58
N PHE A 367 -5.28 -3.12 -3.70
CA PHE A 367 -5.69 -2.47 -4.95
C PHE A 367 -7.03 -2.99 -5.47
N GLU A 368 -7.25 -4.31 -5.45
CA GLU A 368 -8.51 -4.91 -5.91
C GLU A 368 -9.70 -4.48 -5.05
N PHE A 369 -9.50 -4.36 -3.73
CA PHE A 369 -10.54 -3.89 -2.81
C PHE A 369 -10.87 -2.42 -3.06
N ALA A 370 -9.85 -1.57 -3.21
CA ALA A 370 -10.05 -0.15 -3.51
C ALA A 370 -10.68 0.05 -4.90
N THR A 371 -10.28 -0.74 -5.90
CA THR A 371 -10.82 -0.70 -7.27
C THR A 371 -12.28 -1.10 -7.32
N ASP A 372 -12.68 -2.18 -6.63
CA ASP A 372 -14.09 -2.60 -6.56
C ASP A 372 -14.96 -1.54 -5.89
N LEU A 373 -14.45 -0.87 -4.85
CA LEU A 373 -15.16 0.21 -4.18
C LEU A 373 -15.27 1.45 -5.07
N ARG A 374 -14.16 1.87 -5.70
CA ARG A 374 -14.12 3.02 -6.62
C ARG A 374 -15.03 2.81 -7.82
N LEU A 375 -15.02 1.62 -8.43
CA LEU A 375 -15.90 1.29 -9.56
C LEU A 375 -17.38 1.47 -9.24
N ARG A 376 -17.81 1.18 -8.01
CA ARG A 376 -19.22 1.29 -7.58
C ARG A 376 -19.63 2.70 -7.16
N TYR A 377 -18.67 3.59 -6.87
CA TYR A 377 -18.95 4.92 -6.34
C TYR A 377 -18.59 6.05 -7.30
N ASP A 378 -17.49 5.92 -8.05
CA ASP A 378 -16.96 6.95 -8.93
C ASP A 378 -17.44 6.71 -10.38
N PRO A 379 -18.52 7.38 -10.85
CA PRO A 379 -19.04 7.16 -12.20
C PRO A 379 -18.00 7.44 -13.28
N GLU A 380 -17.18 8.46 -13.07
CA GLU A 380 -16.22 8.95 -14.07
C GLU A 380 -15.04 8.00 -14.24
N TYR A 381 -14.68 7.28 -13.16
CA TYR A 381 -13.70 6.19 -13.23
C TYR A 381 -14.26 4.95 -13.94
N CYS A 382 -15.56 4.69 -13.78
CA CYS A 382 -16.24 3.57 -14.43
C CYS A 382 -16.41 3.80 -15.93
N ASP A 383 -16.91 4.98 -16.33
CA ASP A 383 -17.20 5.31 -17.73
C ASP A 383 -15.97 5.78 -18.53
N GLY A 384 -14.86 6.09 -17.86
CA GLY A 384 -13.59 6.52 -18.45
C GLY A 384 -13.49 8.01 -18.76
N SER A 385 -14.40 8.84 -18.26
CA SER A 385 -14.39 10.31 -18.47
C SER A 385 -13.32 11.05 -17.67
N LEU A 386 -12.56 10.36 -16.81
CA LEU A 386 -11.40 10.94 -16.13
C LEU A 386 -10.14 10.97 -16.99
N ASP A 387 -10.10 10.34 -18.17
CA ASP A 387 -8.91 10.44 -19.03
C ASP A 387 -8.76 11.87 -19.59
N TYR A 388 -7.56 12.43 -19.52
CA TYR A 388 -7.27 13.78 -20.04
C TYR A 388 -5.82 13.91 -20.54
N VAL A 389 -5.53 15.02 -21.23
CA VAL A 389 -4.16 15.43 -21.57
C VAL A 389 -3.75 16.56 -20.65
N SER A 390 -2.67 16.36 -19.88
CA SER A 390 -2.18 17.36 -18.93
C SER A 390 -1.79 18.65 -19.64
N GLU A 391 -2.33 19.77 -19.18
CA GLU A 391 -2.09 21.11 -19.76
C GLU A 391 -0.64 21.56 -19.58
N ASP A 392 -0.01 21.13 -18.48
CA ASP A 392 1.33 21.56 -18.08
C ASP A 392 2.46 20.69 -18.65
N ARG A 393 2.22 19.39 -18.88
CA ARG A 393 3.21 18.42 -19.38
C ARG A 393 2.91 17.90 -20.79
N ASN A 394 1.71 18.13 -21.31
CA ASN A 394 1.23 17.55 -22.57
C ASN A 394 1.35 16.01 -22.62
N ILE A 395 1.07 15.37 -21.48
CA ILE A 395 1.09 13.91 -21.31
C ILE A 395 -0.33 13.40 -21.17
N ALA A 396 -0.66 12.30 -21.85
CA ALA A 396 -1.94 11.61 -21.66
C ALA A 396 -1.99 10.92 -20.29
N VAL A 397 -2.97 11.29 -19.48
CA VAL A 397 -3.22 10.73 -18.14
C VAL A 397 -4.43 9.80 -18.22
N THR A 398 -4.18 8.50 -18.09
CA THR A 398 -5.24 7.46 -18.07
C THR A 398 -5.72 7.18 -16.65
N ASN A 399 -6.96 7.51 -16.29
CA ASN A 399 -7.50 7.36 -14.93
C ASN A 399 -8.84 6.62 -14.95
N ASN A 400 -8.84 5.41 -15.49
CA ASN A 400 -10.03 4.59 -15.63
C ASN A 400 -9.75 3.12 -15.31
N VAL A 401 -10.81 2.37 -14.99
CA VAL A 401 -10.69 0.96 -14.58
C VAL A 401 -10.05 0.07 -15.64
N ILE A 402 -10.25 0.34 -16.93
CA ILE A 402 -9.69 -0.48 -18.01
C ILE A 402 -8.17 -0.29 -18.05
N GLY A 403 -7.71 0.97 -18.04
CA GLY A 403 -6.28 1.32 -18.03
C GLY A 403 -5.55 0.71 -16.84
N ASP A 404 -6.15 0.77 -15.65
CA ASP A 404 -5.55 0.20 -14.44
C ASP A 404 -5.46 -1.34 -14.52
N LEU A 405 -6.52 -2.00 -14.99
CA LEU A 405 -6.51 -3.46 -15.16
C LEU A 405 -5.51 -3.91 -16.23
N GLU A 406 -5.33 -3.14 -17.29
CA GLU A 406 -4.32 -3.38 -18.32
C GLU A 406 -2.90 -3.19 -17.75
N ALA A 407 -2.65 -2.10 -17.03
CA ALA A 407 -1.36 -1.82 -16.39
C ALA A 407 -0.92 -2.92 -15.40
N TYR A 408 -1.87 -3.55 -14.70
CA TYR A 408 -1.59 -4.66 -13.78
C TYR A 408 -1.68 -6.05 -14.42
N GLY A 409 -1.86 -6.17 -15.74
CA GLY A 409 -1.82 -7.44 -16.46
C GLY A 409 -2.98 -8.38 -16.16
N TYR A 410 -4.18 -7.83 -15.97
CA TYR A 410 -5.39 -8.63 -15.80
C TYR A 410 -5.75 -9.39 -17.08
N ARG A 411 -6.53 -10.47 -16.95
CA ARG A 411 -6.91 -11.30 -18.09
C ARG A 411 -7.79 -10.51 -19.05
N ARG A 412 -7.62 -10.77 -20.35
CA ARG A 412 -8.45 -10.16 -21.40
C ARG A 412 -9.96 -10.32 -21.14
N LYS A 413 -10.41 -11.51 -20.71
CA LYS A 413 -11.81 -11.75 -20.32
C LYS A 413 -12.31 -10.82 -19.19
N ASP A 414 -11.49 -10.53 -18.20
CA ASP A 414 -11.88 -9.62 -17.11
C ASP A 414 -11.92 -8.17 -17.61
N ILE A 415 -10.97 -7.78 -18.46
CA ILE A 415 -10.93 -6.45 -19.11
C ILE A 415 -12.15 -6.26 -20.02
N ASP A 416 -12.48 -7.24 -20.87
CA ASP A 416 -13.63 -7.16 -21.77
C ASP A 416 -14.96 -7.11 -21.00
N ARG A 417 -15.05 -7.82 -19.87
CA ARG A 417 -16.19 -7.69 -18.95
C ARG A 417 -16.28 -6.27 -18.37
N MET A 418 -15.16 -5.65 -18.00
CA MET A 418 -15.18 -4.28 -17.50
C MET A 418 -15.50 -3.27 -18.60
N ARG A 419 -15.06 -3.50 -19.85
CA ARG A 419 -15.49 -2.68 -20.99
C ARG A 419 -17.01 -2.70 -21.15
N ALA A 420 -17.63 -3.89 -21.10
CA ALA A 420 -19.09 -3.99 -21.17
C ALA A 420 -19.77 -3.25 -20.00
N CYS A 421 -19.22 -3.36 -18.79
CA CYS A 421 -19.72 -2.62 -17.62
C CYS A 421 -19.61 -1.10 -17.79
N ALA A 422 -18.46 -0.62 -18.29
CA ALA A 422 -18.21 0.79 -18.56
C ALA A 422 -19.15 1.35 -19.64
N THR A 423 -19.40 0.58 -20.71
CA THR A 423 -20.35 0.95 -21.76
C THR A 423 -21.76 1.09 -21.20
N ASN A 424 -22.21 0.15 -20.36
CA ASN A 424 -23.53 0.25 -19.72
C ASN A 424 -23.62 1.47 -18.80
N ALA A 425 -22.62 1.68 -17.94
CA ALA A 425 -22.59 2.85 -17.06
C ALA A 425 -22.60 4.17 -17.85
N ARG A 426 -21.91 4.23 -18.99
CA ARG A 426 -21.94 5.41 -19.88
C ARG A 426 -23.32 5.64 -20.49
N ASN A 427 -24.00 4.58 -20.90
CA ASN A 427 -25.35 4.68 -21.44
C ASN A 427 -26.34 5.16 -20.36
N ASP A 428 -26.28 4.59 -19.16
CA ASP A 428 -27.11 4.98 -18.02
C ASP A 428 -26.85 6.44 -17.64
N ALA A 429 -25.58 6.85 -17.56
CA ALA A 429 -25.19 8.23 -17.30
C ALA A 429 -25.68 9.18 -18.39
N SER A 430 -25.61 8.79 -19.67
CA SER A 430 -26.08 9.62 -20.79
C SER A 430 -27.60 9.81 -20.76
N ALA A 431 -28.36 8.75 -20.46
CA ALA A 431 -29.81 8.82 -20.30
C ALA A 431 -30.19 9.75 -19.14
N PHE A 432 -29.49 9.64 -18.01
CA PHE A 432 -29.70 10.51 -16.86
C PHE A 432 -29.31 11.97 -17.14
N MET A 433 -28.21 12.22 -17.85
CA MET A 433 -27.83 13.57 -18.27
C MET A 433 -28.91 14.21 -19.16
N GLY A 434 -29.50 13.46 -20.10
CA GLY A 434 -30.61 13.94 -20.91
C GLY A 434 -31.84 14.38 -20.08
N HIS A 435 -32.06 13.75 -18.92
CA HIS A 435 -33.09 14.19 -17.96
C HIS A 435 -32.71 15.52 -17.25
N LEU A 436 -31.43 15.69 -16.92
CA LEU A 436 -30.92 16.91 -16.27
C LEU A 436 -30.81 18.12 -17.23
N GLU A 437 -30.89 17.92 -18.55
CA GLU A 437 -30.89 19.01 -19.54
C GLU A 437 -32.22 19.76 -19.63
N THR A 438 -33.25 19.33 -18.89
CA THR A 438 -34.53 20.04 -18.79
C THR A 438 -34.38 21.41 -18.11
N GLU A 439 -35.25 22.38 -18.43
CA GLU A 439 -35.18 23.74 -17.86
C GLU A 439 -35.11 23.77 -16.34
N LYS A 440 -35.76 22.80 -15.68
CA LYS A 440 -35.77 22.64 -14.23
C LYS A 440 -34.37 22.45 -13.61
N TYR A 441 -33.48 21.75 -14.32
CA TYR A 441 -32.18 21.31 -13.80
C TYR A 441 -30.99 22.04 -14.43
N ARG A 442 -31.24 23.02 -15.30
CA ARG A 442 -30.20 23.78 -16.00
C ARG A 442 -29.15 24.37 -15.07
N TRP A 443 -29.56 24.80 -13.86
CA TRP A 443 -28.65 25.33 -12.84
C TRP A 443 -27.59 24.32 -12.37
N LEU A 444 -27.85 23.00 -12.43
CA LEU A 444 -26.86 21.97 -12.10
C LEU A 444 -25.72 21.95 -13.13
N LEU A 445 -25.99 22.28 -14.38
CA LEU A 445 -24.97 22.32 -15.44
C LEU A 445 -23.98 23.47 -15.22
N ASP A 446 -24.43 24.55 -14.57
CA ASP A 446 -23.59 25.68 -14.19
C ASP A 446 -22.82 25.42 -12.88
N ASP A 447 -23.32 24.53 -12.00
CA ASP A 447 -22.67 24.11 -10.75
C ASP A 447 -22.05 22.71 -10.88
N ARG A 448 -20.84 22.64 -11.43
CA ARG A 448 -20.12 21.39 -11.70
C ARG A 448 -19.92 20.52 -10.44
N VAL A 449 -19.81 21.12 -9.25
CA VAL A 449 -19.66 20.38 -7.98
C VAL A 449 -20.98 19.69 -7.62
N ALA A 450 -22.11 20.40 -7.76
CA ALA A 450 -23.44 19.83 -7.57
C ALA A 450 -23.74 18.73 -8.59
N LEU A 451 -23.43 18.97 -9.87
CA LEU A 451 -23.61 17.98 -10.93
C LEU A 451 -22.87 16.68 -10.62
N ARG A 452 -21.62 16.76 -10.18
CA ARG A 452 -20.84 15.59 -9.76
C ARG A 452 -21.52 14.81 -8.64
N ALA A 453 -22.05 15.51 -7.64
CA ALA A 453 -22.72 14.87 -6.51
C ALA A 453 -23.98 14.12 -6.97
N VAL A 454 -24.77 14.73 -7.85
CA VAL A 454 -25.96 14.13 -8.45
C VAL A 454 -25.61 12.91 -9.32
N LYS A 455 -24.57 13.00 -10.17
CA LYS A 455 -24.03 11.86 -10.94
C LYS A 455 -23.58 10.71 -10.05
N THR A 456 -22.85 11.04 -8.97
CA THR A 456 -22.32 10.04 -8.01
C THR A 456 -23.47 9.34 -7.29
N MET A 457 -24.48 10.10 -6.85
CA MET A 457 -25.67 9.56 -6.20
C MET A 457 -26.44 8.60 -7.11
N PHE A 458 -26.63 8.98 -8.37
CA PHE A 458 -27.28 8.13 -9.38
C PHE A 458 -26.48 6.85 -9.63
N HIS A 459 -25.17 6.95 -9.88
CA HIS A 459 -24.30 5.79 -10.13
C HIS A 459 -24.21 4.82 -8.95
N ALA A 460 -24.12 5.34 -7.73
CA ALA A 460 -24.18 4.52 -6.51
C ALA A 460 -25.55 3.87 -6.30
N ASN A 461 -26.54 4.18 -7.15
CA ASN A 461 -27.92 3.72 -7.10
C ASN A 461 -28.56 3.94 -5.72
N ARG A 462 -28.27 5.10 -5.12
CA ARG A 462 -28.82 5.47 -3.81
C ARG A 462 -30.35 5.48 -3.92
N SER A 463 -31.03 4.91 -2.92
CA SER A 463 -32.51 4.81 -2.92
C SER A 463 -33.13 4.09 -4.12
N GLY A 464 -32.34 3.34 -4.91
CA GLY A 464 -32.83 2.65 -6.11
C GLY A 464 -33.12 3.59 -7.28
N MET A 465 -32.42 4.73 -7.37
CA MET A 465 -32.66 5.76 -8.38
C MET A 465 -32.66 5.27 -9.84
N ASN A 466 -31.80 4.30 -10.20
CA ASN A 466 -31.82 3.75 -11.56
C ASN A 466 -33.18 3.12 -11.88
N LYS A 467 -33.68 2.31 -10.93
CA LYS A 467 -34.98 1.65 -11.05
C LYS A 467 -36.13 2.68 -11.04
N LEU A 468 -36.05 3.70 -10.19
CA LEU A 468 -37.05 4.76 -10.15
C LEU A 468 -37.15 5.51 -11.47
N LEU A 469 -36.01 5.78 -12.12
CA LEU A 469 -35.97 6.46 -13.41
C LEU A 469 -36.52 5.57 -14.54
N ASP A 470 -36.16 4.29 -14.56
CA ASP A 470 -36.60 3.32 -15.57
C ASP A 470 -38.11 3.01 -15.49
N GLU A 471 -38.67 2.96 -14.27
CA GLU A 471 -40.07 2.56 -14.02
C GLU A 471 -41.00 3.77 -13.79
N CYS A 472 -40.50 5.01 -13.97
CA CYS A 472 -41.25 6.21 -13.62
C CYS A 472 -42.50 6.38 -14.48
N SER A 473 -43.67 6.22 -13.86
CA SER A 473 -44.97 6.32 -14.55
C SER A 473 -45.95 7.28 -13.88
N SER A 474 -45.62 7.80 -12.69
CA SER A 474 -46.50 8.66 -11.90
C SER A 474 -45.84 9.97 -11.48
N THR A 475 -46.65 11.01 -11.27
CA THR A 475 -46.20 12.30 -10.71
C THR A 475 -45.52 12.15 -9.35
N GLY A 476 -45.93 11.14 -8.56
CA GLY A 476 -45.35 10.86 -7.25
C GLY A 476 -43.93 10.29 -7.33
N ASP A 477 -43.58 9.58 -8.41
CA ASP A 477 -42.24 9.04 -8.62
C ASP A 477 -41.28 10.12 -9.10
N TRP A 478 -41.75 11.03 -9.96
CA TRP A 478 -41.00 12.23 -10.33
C TRP A 478 -40.66 13.11 -9.11
N ALA A 479 -41.62 13.34 -8.22
CA ALA A 479 -41.38 14.12 -7.00
C ALA A 479 -40.31 13.50 -6.08
N LYS A 480 -40.18 12.16 -6.06
CA LYS A 480 -39.11 11.48 -5.31
C LYS A 480 -37.76 11.65 -6.00
N ILE A 481 -37.69 11.51 -7.32
CA ILE A 481 -36.47 11.74 -8.11
C ILE A 481 -35.96 13.16 -7.88
N ASP A 482 -36.84 14.14 -7.98
CA ASP A 482 -36.53 15.55 -7.74
C ASP A 482 -35.94 15.78 -6.34
N LEU A 483 -36.60 15.22 -5.31
CA LEU A 483 -36.15 15.34 -3.93
C LEU A 483 -34.75 14.75 -3.70
N GLU A 484 -34.42 13.62 -4.33
CA GLU A 484 -33.09 13.03 -4.21
C GLU A 484 -32.03 13.82 -4.98
N ILE A 485 -32.36 14.39 -6.15
CA ILE A 485 -31.47 15.30 -6.90
C ILE A 485 -31.15 16.54 -6.05
N ASP A 486 -32.17 17.21 -5.51
CA ASP A 486 -32.00 18.40 -4.68
C ASP A 486 -31.19 18.09 -3.42
N ARG A 487 -31.45 16.94 -2.78
CA ARG A 487 -30.69 16.49 -1.62
C ARG A 487 -29.22 16.24 -1.97
N ALA A 488 -28.94 15.56 -3.07
CA ALA A 488 -27.57 15.27 -3.50
C ALA A 488 -26.81 16.56 -3.82
N ALA A 489 -27.44 17.50 -4.53
CA ALA A 489 -26.88 18.80 -4.85
C ALA A 489 -26.61 19.66 -3.59
N ALA A 490 -27.52 19.63 -2.61
CA ALA A 490 -27.30 20.28 -1.31
C ALA A 490 -26.13 19.65 -0.53
N GLN A 491 -25.86 18.36 -0.75
CA GLN A 491 -24.75 17.61 -0.14
C GLN A 491 -23.46 17.59 -0.98
N LYS A 492 -23.31 18.52 -1.95
CA LYS A 492 -22.22 18.47 -2.93
C LYS A 492 -20.81 18.41 -2.34
N GLN A 493 -20.55 19.10 -1.23
CA GLN A 493 -19.24 19.05 -0.56
C GLN A 493 -18.99 17.68 0.09
N LEU A 494 -20.01 17.04 0.66
CA LEU A 494 -19.87 15.71 1.27
C LEU A 494 -19.51 14.65 0.22
N TYR A 495 -20.17 14.68 -0.94
CA TYR A 495 -19.83 13.79 -2.06
C TYR A 495 -18.43 14.07 -2.60
N SER A 496 -18.05 15.35 -2.67
CA SER A 496 -16.70 15.77 -3.09
C SER A 496 -15.61 15.22 -2.17
N ASP A 497 -15.79 15.37 -0.85
CA ASP A 497 -14.86 14.85 0.17
C ASP A 497 -14.74 13.33 0.09
N LYS A 498 -15.89 12.63 -0.04
CA LYS A 498 -15.94 11.17 -0.17
C LYS A 498 -15.19 10.68 -1.41
N LEU A 499 -15.47 11.30 -2.56
CA LEU A 499 -14.85 10.92 -3.82
C LEU A 499 -13.34 11.19 -3.82
N THR A 500 -12.93 12.36 -3.30
CA THR A 500 -11.50 12.71 -3.15
C THR A 500 -10.79 11.70 -2.26
N GLY A 501 -11.36 11.37 -1.09
CA GLY A 501 -10.80 10.38 -0.17
C GLY A 501 -10.70 8.98 -0.79
N LEU A 502 -11.70 8.56 -1.57
CA LEU A 502 -11.70 7.27 -2.27
C LEU A 502 -10.66 7.22 -3.39
N ARG A 503 -10.57 8.28 -4.21
CA ARG A 503 -9.56 8.42 -5.27
C ARG A 503 -8.15 8.43 -4.67
N LEU A 504 -7.95 9.17 -3.59
CA LEU A 504 -6.69 9.19 -2.85
C LEU A 504 -6.32 7.79 -2.35
N HIS A 505 -7.20 7.13 -1.59
CA HIS A 505 -6.95 5.77 -1.09
C HIS A 505 -6.62 4.77 -2.21
N HIS A 506 -7.40 4.77 -3.29
CA HIS A 506 -7.17 3.91 -4.45
C HIS A 506 -5.80 4.18 -5.08
N GLN A 507 -5.45 5.44 -5.32
CA GLN A 507 -4.17 5.80 -5.90
C GLN A 507 -2.98 5.42 -5.00
N LEU A 508 -3.12 5.53 -3.68
CA LEU A 508 -2.09 5.10 -2.74
C LEU A 508 -1.81 3.59 -2.83
N THR A 509 -2.83 2.75 -3.07
CA THR A 509 -2.60 1.31 -3.30
C THR A 509 -1.76 1.04 -4.54
N MET A 510 -1.97 1.83 -5.60
CA MET A 510 -1.20 1.72 -6.83
C MET A 510 0.25 2.18 -6.63
N MET A 511 0.42 3.30 -5.92
CA MET A 511 1.73 3.84 -5.55
C MET A 511 2.52 2.87 -4.66
N GLN A 512 1.87 2.22 -3.69
CA GLN A 512 2.52 1.19 -2.86
C GLN A 512 3.06 0.05 -3.75
N ILE A 513 2.24 -0.48 -4.67
CA ILE A 513 2.68 -1.54 -5.59
C ILE A 513 3.86 -1.08 -6.44
N ALA A 514 3.77 0.13 -7.02
CA ALA A 514 4.83 0.68 -7.86
C ALA A 514 6.13 0.88 -7.06
N GLY A 515 6.06 1.46 -5.86
CA GLY A 515 7.20 1.71 -5.00
C GLY A 515 7.90 0.43 -4.55
N TYR A 516 7.15 -0.61 -4.17
CA TYR A 516 7.75 -1.92 -3.85
C TYR A 516 8.46 -2.55 -5.07
N LYS A 517 7.88 -2.42 -6.26
CA LYS A 517 8.45 -2.97 -7.49
C LYS A 517 9.70 -2.22 -7.92
N ALA A 518 9.71 -0.89 -7.81
CA ALA A 518 10.87 -0.05 -8.07
C ALA A 518 11.99 -0.36 -7.07
N LEU A 519 11.68 -0.33 -5.77
CA LEU A 519 12.64 -0.63 -4.71
C LEU A 519 13.23 -2.04 -4.86
N ALA A 520 12.41 -3.06 -5.11
CA ALA A 520 12.92 -4.41 -5.33
C ALA A 520 13.85 -4.48 -6.56
N LYS A 521 13.51 -3.77 -7.65
CA LYS A 521 14.34 -3.71 -8.87
C LYS A 521 15.71 -3.12 -8.54
N GLU A 522 15.74 -1.97 -7.90
CA GLU A 522 16.98 -1.27 -7.52
C GLU A 522 17.84 -2.09 -6.57
N LEU A 523 17.23 -2.77 -5.60
CA LEU A 523 17.98 -3.52 -4.59
C LEU A 523 18.63 -4.80 -5.13
N ALA A 524 18.02 -5.47 -6.13
CA ALA A 524 18.47 -6.82 -6.50
C ALA A 524 18.36 -7.24 -7.97
N TYR A 525 17.72 -6.43 -8.82
CA TYR A 525 17.51 -6.73 -10.23
C TYR A 525 17.83 -5.53 -11.12
N PRO A 526 19.01 -4.89 -10.98
CA PRO A 526 19.43 -3.86 -11.92
C PRO A 526 19.52 -4.45 -13.32
N ASP A 527 19.15 -3.65 -14.33
CA ASP A 527 19.35 -4.04 -15.72
C ASP A 527 20.86 -4.22 -15.97
N PRO A 528 21.27 -5.28 -16.71
CA PRO A 528 22.68 -5.65 -16.87
C PRO A 528 23.54 -4.62 -17.62
#